data_AF-A0A501QMK5-F1
#
_entry.id   AF-A0A501QMK5-F1
#
_cell.length_a   1.000
_cell.length_b   1.000
_cell.length_c   1.000
_cell.angle_alpha   90.00
_cell.angle_beta   90.00
_cell.angle_gamma   90.00
#
_symmetry.space_group_name_H-M   'P 1'
#
loop_
_entity.id
_entity.type
_entity.pdbx_description
1 polymer ?
#
loop_
_entity_poly.entity_id
_entity_poly.type
_entity_poly.pdbx_seq_one_letter_code
_entity_poly.pdbx_strand_id
1 'polypeptide(L)'
;MSSNGDTLAYNKLWDMYFYSGHSNDFLRIAMVMSNDFGYYQAYCDTYIILKTDVINKANIKSNKIADYYLLKAYELSPEKTNSLMKERFGEDFPKIKADDYWKLIHQ
;
A
#
# COMPACT_ATOMS: atom_id res chain seq x y z
N MET A 1 16.80 -0.29 -16.70
CA MET A 1 16.37 0.72 -17.70
C MET A 1 14.85 0.63 -17.74
N SER A 2 14.01 1.59 -17.32
CA SER A 2 14.17 3.03 -17.08
C SER A 2 13.40 3.49 -15.83
N SER A 3 14.04 3.54 -14.67
CA SER A 3 13.39 3.88 -13.39
C SER A 3 12.69 5.24 -13.39
N ASN A 4 13.21 6.22 -14.14
CA ASN A 4 12.73 7.60 -14.05
C ASN A 4 11.50 7.87 -14.92
N GLY A 5 11.36 7.15 -16.04
CA GLY A 5 10.21 7.30 -16.94
C GLY A 5 8.96 6.65 -16.37
N ASP A 6 9.10 5.43 -15.86
CA ASP A 6 7.99 4.65 -15.31
C ASP A 6 7.48 5.26 -14.00
N THR A 7 8.38 5.72 -13.13
CA THR A 7 8.01 6.47 -11.91
C THR A 7 7.30 7.79 -12.22
N LEU A 8 7.73 8.53 -13.24
CA LEU A 8 7.08 9.79 -13.63
C LEU A 8 5.67 9.55 -14.19
N ALA A 9 5.50 8.52 -15.01
CA ALA A 9 4.19 8.14 -15.54
C ALA A 9 3.24 7.70 -14.42
N TYR A 10 3.75 6.91 -13.47
CA TYR A 10 3.00 6.48 -12.30
C TYR A 10 2.53 7.65 -11.43
N ASN A 11 3.41 8.62 -11.14
CA ASN A 11 3.05 9.79 -10.34
C ASN A 11 1.96 10.64 -11.04
N LYS A 12 2.05 10.80 -12.36
CA LYS A 12 1.00 11.48 -13.14
C LYS A 12 -0.34 10.75 -13.08
N LEU A 13 -0.33 9.42 -13.09
CA LEU A 13 -1.54 8.61 -12.94
C LEU A 13 -2.15 8.75 -11.54
N TRP A 14 -1.32 8.89 -10.49
CA TRP A 14 -1.80 9.15 -9.13
C TRP A 14 -2.51 10.50 -9.04
N ASP A 15 -1.91 11.55 -9.62
CA ASP A 15 -2.54 12.87 -9.67
C ASP A 15 -3.89 12.79 -10.40
N MET A 16 -3.94 12.13 -11.56
CA MET A 16 -5.19 11.92 -12.29
C MET A 16 -6.23 11.13 -11.48
N TYR A 17 -5.82 10.10 -10.74
CA TYR A 17 -6.70 9.36 -9.83
C TYR A 17 -7.30 10.26 -8.75
N PHE A 18 -6.46 11.05 -8.07
CA PHE A 18 -6.88 11.94 -6.99
C PHE A 18 -7.95 12.94 -7.44
N TYR A 19 -7.88 13.38 -8.71
CA TYR A 19 -8.83 14.35 -9.28
C TYR A 19 -10.03 13.73 -10.02
N SER A 20 -10.00 12.46 -10.42
CA SER A 20 -10.98 11.90 -11.38
C SER A 20 -12.04 10.96 -10.78
N GLY A 21 -11.82 10.43 -9.56
CA GLY A 21 -12.78 9.51 -8.94
C GLY A 21 -12.86 8.10 -9.57
N HIS A 22 -12.05 7.80 -10.60
CA HIS A 22 -11.96 6.48 -11.24
C HIS A 22 -11.02 5.54 -10.47
N SER A 23 -11.46 5.06 -9.30
CA SER A 23 -10.60 4.43 -8.31
C SER A 23 -10.06 3.04 -8.64
N ASN A 24 -10.76 2.27 -9.47
CA ASN A 24 -10.41 0.87 -9.71
C ASN A 24 -9.21 0.70 -10.67
N ASP A 25 -9.08 1.58 -11.66
CA ASP A 25 -8.01 1.47 -12.67
C ASP A 25 -6.64 1.80 -12.09
N PHE A 26 -6.59 2.79 -11.19
CA PHE A 26 -5.35 3.16 -10.52
C PHE A 26 -4.90 2.09 -9.52
N LEU A 27 -5.82 1.50 -8.75
CA LEU A 27 -5.50 0.41 -7.81
C LEU A 27 -4.79 -0.75 -8.52
N ARG A 28 -5.26 -1.13 -9.71
CA ARG A 28 -4.63 -2.19 -10.50
C ARG A 28 -3.18 -1.82 -10.86
N ILE A 29 -2.93 -0.59 -11.28
CA ILE A 29 -1.59 -0.12 -11.65
C ILE A 29 -0.68 -0.07 -10.41
N ALA A 30 -1.18 0.43 -9.28
CA ALA A 30 -0.45 0.45 -8.01
C ALA A 30 -0.06 -0.95 -7.53
N MET A 31 -0.95 -1.93 -7.66
CA MET A 31 -0.66 -3.34 -7.33
C MET A 31 0.42 -3.94 -8.24
N VAL A 32 0.41 -3.64 -9.55
CA VAL A 32 1.45 -4.11 -10.48
C VAL A 32 2.80 -3.48 -10.11
N MET A 33 2.85 -2.16 -9.93
CA MET A 33 4.10 -1.45 -9.61
C MET A 33 4.70 -1.86 -8.28
N SER A 34 3.87 -2.15 -7.28
CA SER A 34 4.34 -2.64 -5.98
C SER A 34 4.83 -4.09 -6.08
N ASN A 35 4.00 -5.01 -6.56
CA ASN A 35 4.31 -6.45 -6.52
C ASN A 35 5.38 -6.87 -7.52
N ASP A 36 5.31 -6.35 -8.76
CA ASP A 36 6.19 -6.84 -9.84
C ASP A 36 7.50 -6.05 -9.90
N PHE A 37 7.48 -4.78 -9.46
CA PHE A 37 8.64 -3.89 -9.56
C PHE A 37 9.21 -3.46 -8.20
N GLY A 38 8.59 -3.85 -7.09
CA GLY A 38 9.07 -3.50 -5.75
C GLY A 38 8.99 -1.99 -5.46
N TYR A 39 8.16 -1.23 -6.17
CA TYR A 39 8.18 0.23 -6.07
C TYR A 39 7.55 0.71 -4.76
N TYR A 40 8.38 1.26 -3.88
CA TYR A 40 8.00 1.74 -2.53
C TYR A 40 6.72 2.59 -2.52
N GLN A 41 6.64 3.62 -3.37
CA GLN A 41 5.49 4.52 -3.37
C GLN A 41 4.19 3.77 -3.72
N ALA A 42 4.27 2.80 -4.62
CA ALA A 42 3.11 2.00 -5.01
C ALA A 42 2.63 1.08 -3.88
N TYR A 43 3.51 0.63 -2.99
CA TYR A 43 3.08 -0.04 -1.74
C TYR A 43 2.28 0.91 -0.86
N CYS A 44 2.76 2.13 -0.65
CA CYS A 44 2.05 3.14 0.14
C CYS A 44 0.69 3.52 -0.47
N ASP A 45 0.64 3.76 -1.79
CA ASP A 45 -0.61 4.14 -2.46
C ASP A 45 -1.64 3.01 -2.43
N THR A 46 -1.20 1.76 -2.64
CA THR A 46 -2.08 0.59 -2.54
C THR A 46 -2.65 0.45 -1.13
N TYR A 47 -1.84 0.68 -0.09
CA TYR A 47 -2.32 0.76 1.29
C TYR A 47 -3.37 1.88 1.46
N ILE A 48 -3.09 3.09 0.98
CA ILE A 48 -4.00 4.25 1.12
C ILE A 48 -5.35 4.00 0.43
N ILE A 49 -5.35 3.36 -0.74
CA ILE A 49 -6.58 3.05 -1.48
C ILE A 49 -7.38 1.95 -0.80
N LEU A 50 -6.71 0.90 -0.30
CA LEU A 50 -7.37 -0.27 0.27
C LEU A 50 -7.77 -0.08 1.74
N LYS A 51 -7.11 0.82 2.48
CA LYS A 51 -7.42 1.04 3.90
C LYS A 51 -8.83 1.60 4.01
N THR A 52 -9.68 0.88 4.74
CA THR A 52 -10.97 1.39 5.20
C THR A 52 -10.87 1.59 6.70
N ASP A 53 -11.55 2.60 7.26
CA ASP A 53 -11.50 2.84 8.70
C ASP A 53 -11.80 1.56 9.48
N VAL A 54 -10.94 1.25 10.46
CA VAL A 54 -11.04 0.04 11.31
C VAL A 54 -12.39 -0.01 12.04
N ILE A 55 -13.01 1.16 12.24
CA ILE A 55 -14.32 1.35 12.86
C ILE A 55 -15.45 0.78 11.99
N ASN A 56 -15.35 0.91 10.67
CA ASN A 56 -16.33 0.35 9.74
C ASN A 56 -15.90 -1.07 9.37
N LYS A 57 -16.30 -2.06 10.21
CA LYS A 57 -16.10 -3.51 10.02
C LYS A 57 -16.58 -4.10 8.67
N ALA A 58 -17.11 -3.28 7.77
CA ALA A 58 -17.68 -3.69 6.50
C ALA A 58 -16.68 -4.36 5.54
N ASN A 59 -15.35 -4.13 5.68
CA ASN A 59 -14.37 -4.71 4.77
C ASN A 59 -13.07 -5.20 5.45
N ILE A 60 -13.22 -6.20 6.32
CA ILE A 60 -12.09 -6.86 7.03
C ILE A 60 -11.03 -7.39 6.06
N LYS A 61 -11.44 -7.88 4.87
CA LYS A 61 -10.51 -8.46 3.89
C LYS A 61 -9.64 -7.39 3.22
N SER A 62 -10.22 -6.29 2.74
CA SER A 62 -9.43 -5.19 2.17
C SER A 62 -8.47 -4.59 3.20
N ASN A 63 -8.90 -4.45 4.45
CA ASN A 63 -8.04 -3.93 5.52
C ASN A 63 -6.83 -4.82 5.80
N LYS A 64 -7.01 -6.15 5.80
CA LYS A 64 -5.90 -7.11 5.91
C LYS A 64 -4.93 -6.98 4.73
N ILE A 65 -5.46 -6.86 3.51
CA ILE A 65 -4.61 -6.67 2.33
C ILE A 65 -3.87 -5.32 2.42
N ALA A 66 -4.53 -4.25 2.86
CA ALA A 66 -3.89 -2.95 3.07
C ALA A 66 -2.73 -3.04 4.07
N ASP A 67 -2.91 -3.73 5.19
CA ASP A 67 -1.86 -3.96 6.20
C ASP A 67 -0.64 -4.66 5.59
N TYR A 68 -0.84 -5.65 4.72
CA TYR A 68 0.25 -6.30 4.00
C TYR A 68 1.08 -5.29 3.18
N TYR A 69 0.43 -4.42 2.40
CA TYR A 69 1.13 -3.41 1.60
C TYR A 69 1.88 -2.39 2.46
N LEU A 70 1.30 -1.99 3.60
CA LEU A 70 1.96 -1.10 4.54
C LEU A 70 3.20 -1.74 5.17
N LEU A 71 3.12 -3.02 5.57
CA LEU A 71 4.25 -3.76 6.10
C LEU A 71 5.38 -3.88 5.06
N LYS A 72 5.04 -4.14 3.78
CA LYS A 72 6.04 -4.15 2.70
C LYS A 72 6.72 -2.79 2.52
N ALA A 73 5.95 -1.70 2.50
CA ALA A 73 6.51 -0.35 2.45
C ALA A 73 7.45 -0.09 3.65
N TYR A 74 7.06 -0.52 4.85
CA TYR A 74 7.88 -0.36 6.06
C TYR A 74 9.18 -1.16 5.98
N GLU A 75 9.15 -2.40 5.48
CA GLU A 75 10.36 -3.20 5.26
C GLU A 75 11.35 -2.56 4.27
N LEU A 76 10.84 -1.85 3.25
CA LEU A 76 11.65 -1.18 2.24
C LEU A 76 12.23 0.16 2.72
N SER A 77 11.46 0.95 3.46
CA SER A 77 11.86 2.29 3.93
C SER A 77 11.15 2.64 5.24
N PRO A 78 11.65 2.16 6.39
CA PRO A 78 11.04 2.40 7.70
C PRO A 78 10.91 3.89 8.02
N GLU A 79 11.92 4.68 7.67
CA GLU A 79 12.00 6.11 7.96
C GLU A 79 10.91 6.91 7.26
N LYS A 80 10.51 6.50 6.05
CA LYS A 80 9.43 7.14 5.28
C LYS A 80 8.04 6.65 5.68
N THR A 81 7.95 5.44 6.25
CA THR A 81 6.67 4.76 6.51
C THR A 81 6.25 4.84 7.97
N ASN A 82 7.14 5.26 8.88
CA ASN A 82 6.88 5.38 10.32
C ASN A 82 5.58 6.13 10.67
N SER A 83 5.25 7.22 9.98
CA SER A 83 4.02 7.98 10.24
C SER A 83 2.77 7.17 9.91
N LEU A 84 2.75 6.48 8.77
CA LEU A 84 1.64 5.60 8.36
C LEU A 84 1.51 4.39 9.28
N MET A 85 2.64 3.81 9.73
CA MET A 85 2.63 2.73 10.72
C MET A 85 2.03 3.19 12.04
N LYS A 86 2.39 4.38 12.52
CA LYS A 86 1.81 4.98 13.74
C LYS A 86 0.33 5.27 13.60
N GLU A 87 -0.10 5.80 12.45
CA GLU A 87 -1.51 6.03 12.16
C GLU A 87 -2.31 4.72 12.20
N ARG A 88 -1.76 3.64 11.63
CA ARG A 88 -2.46 2.37 11.47
C ARG A 88 -2.46 1.50 12.73
N PHE A 89 -1.31 1.39 13.39
CA PHE A 89 -1.06 0.42 14.48
C PHE A 89 -0.76 1.09 15.83
N GLY A 90 -0.65 2.42 15.89
CA GLY A 90 -0.22 3.13 17.09
C GLY A 90 1.29 3.01 17.31
N GLU A 91 1.74 3.15 18.56
CA GLU A 91 3.17 3.13 18.91
C GLU A 91 3.78 1.72 18.98
N ASP A 92 2.98 0.65 18.95
CA ASP A 92 3.45 -0.73 18.98
C ASP A 92 3.23 -1.40 17.61
N PHE A 93 4.27 -1.38 16.78
CA PHE A 93 4.20 -1.91 15.43
C PHE A 93 4.14 -3.45 15.42
N PRO A 94 3.41 -4.06 14.47
CA PRO A 94 3.46 -5.50 14.26
C PRO A 94 4.89 -5.99 14.03
N LYS A 95 5.35 -6.93 14.87
CA LYS A 95 6.66 -7.58 14.72
C LYS A 95 6.58 -8.80 13.82
N ILE A 96 6.01 -8.62 12.63
CA ILE A 96 5.80 -9.67 11.62
C ILE A 96 6.29 -9.17 10.27
N LYS A 97 6.95 -10.05 9.51
CA LYS A 97 7.29 -9.73 8.12
C LYS A 97 6.06 -9.75 7.25
N ALA A 98 6.03 -8.89 6.22
CA ALA A 98 4.88 -8.79 5.34
C ALA A 98 4.55 -10.13 4.66
N ASP A 99 5.55 -10.90 4.24
CA ASP A 99 5.33 -12.22 3.62
C ASP A 99 4.74 -13.25 4.59
N ASP A 100 5.10 -13.18 5.87
CA ASP A 100 4.52 -14.06 6.88
C ASP A 100 3.10 -13.63 7.22
N TYR A 101 2.84 -12.33 7.27
CA TYR A 101 1.49 -11.80 7.41
C TYR A 101 0.58 -12.19 6.23
N TRP A 102 1.09 -12.19 4.99
CA TRP A 102 0.33 -12.60 3.80
C TRP A 102 -0.21 -14.04 3.91
N LYS A 103 0.61 -14.95 4.47
CA LYS A 103 0.22 -16.34 4.72
C LYS A 103 -0.93 -16.43 5.72
N LEU A 104 -1.00 -15.56 6.72
CA LEU A 104 -2.05 -15.58 7.75
C LEU A 104 -3.42 -15.17 7.21
N ILE A 105 -3.46 -14.34 6.17
CA ILE A 105 -4.73 -13.79 5.65
C ILE A 105 -5.31 -14.62 4.49
N HIS A 106 -4.60 -15.65 4.02
CA HIS A 106 -5.01 -16.60 2.97
C HIS A 106 -5.17 -18.05 3.48
N GLN A 107 -5.15 -18.25 4.80
CA GLN A 107 -5.58 -19.50 5.45
C GLN A 107 -7.10 -19.52 5.59
#